data_AF-A0AAW3EV81-F1
#
_entry.id   AF-A0AAW3EV81-F1
#
_cell.length_a   1.000
_cell.length_b   1.000
_cell.length_c   1.000
_cell.angle_alpha   90.00
_cell.angle_beta   90.00
_cell.angle_gamma   90.00
#
_symmetry.space_group_name_H-M   'P 1'
#
loop_
_entity.id
_entity.type
_entity.pdbx_description
1 polymer ?
#
loop_
_entity_poly.entity_id
_entity_poly.type
_entity_poly.pdbx_seq_one_letter_code
_entity_poly.pdbx_strand_id
1 'polypeptide(L)'
;MARSTILSGDKRLSKAAAVLKALSPQSGSYLSETDFFREDWREAFWGTNYARLKTIKNRYDPEGFFFVHHGVGSEDWSPDGFTPVRS
;
A
#
# COMPACT_ATOMS: atom_id res chain seq x y z
N MET A 1 23.91 5.15 -11.06
CA MET A 1 23.92 3.68 -10.90
C MET A 1 23.02 3.16 -9.77
N ALA A 2 22.97 3.76 -8.57
CA ALA A 2 22.17 3.24 -7.44
C ALA A 2 20.63 3.23 -7.62
N ARG A 3 20.05 4.17 -8.38
CA ARG A 3 18.59 4.22 -8.65
C ARG A 3 18.10 3.07 -9.56
N SER A 4 18.96 2.53 -10.42
CA SER A 4 18.59 1.49 -11.39
C SER A 4 18.44 0.10 -10.74
N THR A 5 19.16 -0.15 -9.63
CA THR A 5 19.14 -1.46 -8.96
C THR A 5 17.88 -1.62 -8.10
N ILE A 6 17.41 -0.55 -7.45
CA ILE A 6 16.18 -0.54 -6.63
C ILE A 6 14.95 -0.86 -7.49
N LEU A 7 14.85 -0.30 -8.70
CA LEU A 7 13.78 -0.58 -9.67
C LEU A 7 13.87 -1.98 -10.31
N SER A 8 15.00 -2.68 -10.19
CA SER A 8 15.21 -4.02 -10.77
C SER A 8 14.86 -5.16 -9.80
N GLY A 9 15.02 -4.94 -8.49
CA GLY A 9 14.59 -5.88 -7.45
C GLY A 9 13.07 -5.97 -7.33
N ASP A 10 12.41 -4.83 -7.50
CA ASP A 10 10.96 -4.63 -7.59
C ASP A 10 10.26 -5.65 -8.52
N LYS A 11 10.71 -5.73 -9.79
CA LYS A 11 10.06 -6.59 -10.80
C LYS A 11 10.07 -8.09 -10.49
N ARG A 12 11.01 -8.58 -9.67
CA ARG A 12 11.07 -10.02 -9.33
C ARG A 12 10.06 -10.36 -8.24
N LEU A 13 9.92 -9.49 -7.24
CA LEU A 13 8.96 -9.67 -6.16
C LEU A 13 7.53 -9.62 -6.69
N SER A 14 7.18 -8.62 -7.49
CA SER A 14 5.85 -8.51 -8.08
C SER A 14 5.51 -9.68 -9.00
N LYS A 15 6.49 -10.19 -9.76
CA LYS A 15 6.30 -11.41 -10.57
C LYS A 15 6.02 -12.64 -9.72
N ALA A 16 6.75 -12.82 -8.62
CA ALA A 16 6.52 -13.94 -7.71
C ALA A 16 5.13 -13.84 -7.04
N ALA A 17 4.76 -12.65 -6.55
CA ALA A 17 3.46 -12.39 -5.95
C ALA A 17 2.30 -12.57 -6.95
N ALA A 18 2.51 -12.22 -8.23
CA ALA A 18 1.50 -12.39 -9.27
C ALA A 18 1.10 -13.85 -9.49
N VAL A 19 2.02 -14.81 -9.32
CA VAL A 19 1.71 -16.24 -9.40
C VAL A 19 0.70 -16.63 -8.31
N LEU A 20 0.92 -16.17 -7.08
CA LEU A 20 0.00 -16.43 -5.95
C LEU A 20 -1.35 -15.76 -6.18
N LYS A 21 -1.38 -14.52 -6.69
CA LYS A 21 -2.62 -13.81 -7.01
C LYS A 21 -3.41 -14.50 -8.13
N ALA A 22 -2.75 -15.06 -9.13
CA ALA A 22 -3.40 -15.81 -10.20
C ALA A 22 -4.07 -17.10 -9.68
N LEU A 23 -3.46 -17.76 -8.69
CA LEU A 23 -4.03 -18.95 -8.06
C LEU A 23 -5.21 -18.63 -7.13
N SER A 24 -5.22 -17.45 -6.50
CA SER A 24 -6.33 -16.99 -5.66
C SER A 24 -6.64 -15.50 -5.88
N PRO A 25 -7.40 -15.14 -6.92
CA PRO A 25 -7.65 -13.75 -7.29
C PRO A 25 -8.41 -12.94 -6.23
N GLN A 26 -9.20 -13.61 -5.38
CA GLN A 26 -10.00 -12.98 -4.34
C GLN A 26 -9.31 -12.93 -2.97
N SER A 27 -8.14 -13.57 -2.83
CA SER A 27 -7.40 -13.49 -1.57
C SER A 27 -6.77 -12.12 -1.37
N GLY A 28 -6.78 -11.69 -0.11
CA GLY A 28 -5.96 -10.59 0.37
C GLY A 28 -4.49 -10.98 0.53
N SER A 29 -3.71 -10.07 1.08
CA SER A 29 -2.29 -10.24 1.39
C SER A 29 -2.01 -9.69 2.78
N TYR A 30 -1.13 -10.38 3.51
CA TYR A 30 -0.73 -9.95 4.84
C TYR A 30 0.26 -8.79 4.74
N LEU A 31 -0.17 -7.59 5.16
CA LEU A 31 0.56 -6.33 5.02
C LEU A 31 2.04 -6.42 5.45
N SER A 32 2.33 -7.09 6.56
CA SER A 32 3.68 -7.15 7.12
C SER A 32 4.66 -7.96 6.27
N GLU A 33 4.17 -8.81 5.36
CA GLU A 33 4.98 -9.77 4.57
C GLU A 33 4.47 -9.80 3.12
N THR A 34 4.46 -8.64 2.46
CA THR A 34 3.86 -8.48 1.14
C THR A 34 4.82 -7.87 0.12
N ASP A 35 4.38 -7.82 -1.14
CA ASP A 35 5.04 -7.03 -2.17
C ASP A 35 4.88 -5.53 -1.86
N PHE A 36 5.99 -4.92 -1.50
CA PHE A 36 6.09 -3.50 -1.17
C PHE A 36 5.56 -2.60 -2.30
N PHE A 37 5.67 -3.00 -3.56
CA PHE A 37 5.34 -2.17 -4.72
C PHE A 37 3.93 -2.40 -5.29
N ARG A 38 3.08 -3.20 -4.62
CA ARG A 38 1.72 -3.50 -5.09
C ARG A 38 0.83 -2.25 -5.22
N GLU A 39 0.28 -2.03 -6.40
CA GLU A 39 -0.63 -0.90 -6.69
C GLU A 39 -2.04 -1.09 -6.09
N ASP A 40 -2.52 -2.33 -6.01
CA ASP A 40 -3.84 -2.71 -5.49
C ASP A 40 -3.83 -2.93 -3.97
N TRP A 41 -2.90 -2.31 -3.24
CA TRP A 41 -2.66 -2.50 -1.80
C TRP A 41 -3.89 -2.28 -0.93
N ARG A 42 -4.78 -1.33 -1.29
CA ARG A 42 -6.01 -1.04 -0.53
C ARG A 42 -6.90 -2.27 -0.42
N GLU A 43 -7.18 -2.88 -1.57
CA GLU A 43 -7.98 -4.09 -1.65
C GLU A 43 -7.22 -5.30 -1.08
N ALA A 44 -5.92 -5.37 -1.36
CA ALA A 44 -5.07 -6.47 -0.90
C ALA A 44 -5.04 -6.61 0.62
N PHE A 45 -4.80 -5.52 1.32
CA PHE A 45 -4.46 -5.55 2.75
C PHE A 45 -5.68 -5.31 3.62
N TRP A 46 -6.61 -4.49 3.14
CA TRP A 46 -7.75 -4.01 3.93
C TRP A 46 -9.09 -4.48 3.36
N GLY A 47 -9.16 -4.67 2.03
CA GLY A 47 -10.37 -5.11 1.33
C GLY A 47 -11.57 -4.23 1.66
N THR A 48 -12.72 -4.87 1.87
CA THR A 48 -13.98 -4.20 2.24
C THR A 48 -13.92 -3.40 3.54
N ASN A 49 -12.91 -3.62 4.39
CA ASN A 49 -12.74 -2.86 5.63
C ASN A 49 -12.15 -1.47 5.41
N TYR A 50 -11.57 -1.19 4.23
CA TYR A 50 -10.80 0.03 3.98
C TYR A 50 -11.58 1.31 4.31
N ALA A 51 -12.83 1.42 3.83
CA ALA A 51 -13.67 2.59 4.06
C ALA A 51 -13.94 2.85 5.55
N ARG A 52 -14.21 1.78 6.32
CA ARG A 52 -14.43 1.88 7.77
C ARG A 52 -13.15 2.29 8.49
N LEU A 53 -12.01 1.70 8.13
CA LEU A 53 -10.72 2.03 8.73
C LEU A 53 -10.30 3.46 8.40
N LYS A 54 -10.51 3.94 7.17
CA LYS A 54 -10.26 5.33 6.78
C LYS A 54 -11.12 6.31 7.59
N THR A 55 -12.39 5.97 7.82
CA THR A 55 -13.28 6.77 8.69
C THR A 55 -12.74 6.86 10.12
N ILE A 56 -12.28 5.75 10.68
CA ILE A 56 -11.65 5.72 12.02
C ILE A 56 -10.36 6.52 12.03
N LYS A 57 -9.50 6.33 11.03
CA LYS A 57 -8.23 7.06 10.88
C LYS A 57 -8.46 8.57 10.86
N ASN A 58 -9.40 9.05 10.04
CA ASN A 58 -9.73 10.46 9.96
C ASN A 58 -10.33 11.02 11.27
N ARG A 59 -10.97 10.18 12.10
CA ARG A 59 -11.47 10.59 13.42
C ARG A 59 -10.35 10.79 14.43
N TYR A 60 -9.37 9.88 14.45
CA TYR A 60 -8.31 9.87 15.48
C TYR A 60 -7.03 10.58 15.06
N ASP A 61 -6.79 10.73 13.76
CA ASP A 61 -5.66 11.45 13.19
C ASP A 61 -6.11 12.27 11.96
N PRO A 62 -6.89 13.34 12.18
CA PRO A 62 -7.44 14.17 11.11
C PRO A 62 -6.34 14.91 10.33
N GLU A 63 -5.21 15.21 10.97
CA GLU A 63 -4.05 15.85 10.35
C GLU A 63 -3.14 14.85 9.63
N GLY A 64 -3.38 13.55 9.76
CA GLY A 64 -2.62 12.51 9.07
C GLY A 64 -1.16 12.42 9.53
N PHE A 65 -0.87 12.80 10.79
CA PHE A 65 0.49 12.81 11.34
C PHE A 65 1.16 11.44 11.31
N PHE A 66 0.39 10.37 11.49
CA PHE A 66 0.90 9.00 11.42
C PHE A 66 0.55 8.37 10.06
N PHE A 67 1.47 8.41 9.10
CA PHE A 67 1.34 7.67 7.85
C PHE A 67 2.50 6.70 7.67
N VAL A 68 2.24 5.62 6.94
CA VAL A 68 3.21 4.59 6.57
C VAL A 68 2.91 4.14 5.15
N HIS A 69 3.90 3.59 4.47
CA HIS A 69 3.72 3.04 3.12
C HIS A 69 2.56 2.03 3.08
N HIS A 70 1.59 2.24 2.18
CA HIS A 70 0.36 1.44 2.03
C HIS A 70 -0.49 1.28 3.32
N GLY A 71 -0.27 2.15 4.31
CA GLY A 71 -1.15 2.29 5.46
C GLY A 71 -2.49 2.92 5.07
N VAL A 72 -3.50 2.74 5.92
CA VAL A 72 -4.80 3.38 5.73
C VAL A 72 -4.65 4.90 5.68
N GLY A 73 -5.05 5.48 4.55
CA GLY A 73 -4.94 6.92 4.30
C GLY A 73 -3.58 7.40 3.82
N SER A 74 -2.66 6.51 3.47
CA SER A 74 -1.35 6.87 2.91
C SER A 74 -1.43 7.53 1.52
N GLU A 75 -2.52 7.33 0.77
CA GLU A 75 -2.79 8.00 -0.51
C GLU A 75 -3.04 9.50 -0.39
N ASP A 76 -3.25 10.01 0.83
CA ASP A 76 -3.39 11.43 1.11
C ASP A 76 -2.04 12.16 1.17
N TRP A 77 -0.93 11.44 0.94
CA TRP A 77 0.44 11.96 1.01
C TRP A 77 1.22 11.66 -0.28
N SER A 78 2.21 12.50 -0.58
CA SER A 78 3.13 12.30 -1.69
C SER A 78 3.95 11.01 -1.50
N PRO A 79 4.48 10.40 -2.59
CA PRO A 79 5.28 9.17 -2.49
C PRO A 79 6.54 9.29 -1.63
N ASP A 80 7.07 10.51 -1.46
CA ASP A 80 8.20 10.80 -0.56
C ASP A 80 7.76 11.12 0.88
N GLY A 81 6.46 11.24 1.14
CA GLY A 81 5.88 11.44 2.46
C GLY A 81 5.96 12.87 2.99
N PHE A 82 6.44 13.84 2.21
CA PHE A 82 6.68 15.21 2.69
C PHE A 82 5.53 16.19 2.43
N THR A 83 4.57 15.83 1.58
CA THR A 83 3.50 16.74 1.13
C THR A 83 2.13 16.08 1.21
N PRO A 84 1.14 16.68 1.89
CA PRO A 84 -0.26 16.27 1.77
C PRO A 84 -0.79 16.50 0.35
N VAL A 85 -1.46 15.53 -0.25
CA VAL A 85 -2.08 15.61 -1.60
C VAL A 85 -3.61 15.52 -1.56
N ARG A 86 -4.20 15.82 -0.39
CA ARG A 86 -5.64 15.80 -0.17
C ARG A 86 -6.34 16.71 -1.18
N SER A 87 -7.36 16.19 -1.85
CA SER A 87 -8.29 16.96 -2.69
C SER A 87 -9.21 17.85 -1.86
#